data_AF-A0A3G2T0E0-F1
#
_entry.id   AF-A0A3G2T0E0-F1
#
_cell.length_a   1.000
_cell.length_b   1.000
_cell.length_c   1.000
_cell.angle_alpha   90.00
_cell.angle_beta   90.00
_cell.angle_gamma   90.00
#
_symmetry.space_group_name_H-M   'P 1'
#
loop_
_entity.id
_entity.type
_entity.pdbx_description
1 polymer ?
#
loop_
_entity_poly.entity_id
_entity_poly.type
_entity_poly.pdbx_seq_one_letter_code
_entity_poly.pdbx_strand_id
1 'polypeptide(L)'
;MSLKFLLIVICLISTISYAVDLSGDWKIIDDKTGASLAKLKIKKMSDGSYEGRAIEVFNPQGINSNEFKNFLILSNLREDPKKYGYFTDGLVVDPIRKVTYKNINGKLNSRETMIILRGEVG
;
A
#
# COMPACT_ATOMS: atom_id res chain seq x y z
N MET A 1 -61.88 -13.31 -14.12
CA MET A 1 -60.53 -13.84 -13.84
C MET A 1 -59.62 -12.65 -13.55
N SER A 2 -59.31 -12.38 -12.28
CA SER A 2 -58.61 -11.14 -11.88
C SER A 2 -57.09 -11.30 -12.05
N LEU A 3 -56.49 -10.44 -12.85
CA LEU A 3 -55.06 -10.43 -13.16
C LEU A 3 -54.30 -9.80 -11.98
N LYS A 4 -53.56 -10.61 -11.21
CA LYS A 4 -52.72 -10.15 -10.11
C LYS A 4 -51.43 -9.56 -10.68
N PHE A 5 -51.24 -8.25 -10.55
CA PHE A 5 -49.98 -7.58 -10.89
C PHE A 5 -48.94 -7.91 -9.81
N LEU A 6 -47.90 -8.68 -10.16
CA LEU A 6 -46.76 -8.94 -9.29
C LEU A 6 -45.87 -7.69 -9.29
N LEU A 7 -45.93 -6.90 -8.23
CA LEU A 7 -45.02 -5.76 -8.02
C LEU A 7 -43.64 -6.30 -7.61
N ILE A 8 -42.72 -6.41 -8.56
CA ILE A 8 -41.32 -6.76 -8.29
C ILE A 8 -40.59 -5.47 -7.88
N VAL A 9 -40.43 -5.24 -6.58
CA VAL A 9 -39.61 -4.15 -6.06
C VAL A 9 -38.15 -4.61 -6.05
N ILE A 10 -37.39 -4.23 -7.06
CA ILE A 10 -35.93 -4.42 -7.08
C ILE A 10 -35.31 -3.29 -6.25
N CYS A 11 -34.98 -3.60 -4.99
CA CYS A 11 -34.23 -2.69 -4.12
C CYS A 11 -32.72 -2.88 -4.38
N LEU A 12 -32.15 -2.08 -5.29
CA LEU A 12 -30.71 -2.04 -5.51
C LEU A 12 -30.06 -1.29 -4.34
N ILE A 13 -29.62 -2.03 -3.33
CA ILE A 13 -28.75 -1.48 -2.28
C ILE A 13 -27.34 -1.36 -2.89
N SER A 14 -27.02 -0.21 -3.47
CA SER A 14 -25.65 0.09 -3.88
C SER A 14 -24.81 0.33 -2.62
N THR A 15 -24.03 -0.66 -2.21
CA THR A 15 -22.97 -0.44 -1.24
C THR A 15 -21.91 0.43 -1.90
N ILE A 16 -21.78 1.68 -1.46
CA ILE A 16 -20.64 2.53 -1.82
C ILE A 16 -19.43 1.92 -1.13
N SER A 17 -18.70 1.06 -1.85
CA SER A 17 -17.40 0.59 -1.40
C SER A 17 -16.42 1.74 -1.56
N TYR A 18 -16.08 2.43 -0.47
CA TYR A 18 -14.90 3.28 -0.47
C TYR A 18 -13.71 2.34 -0.73
N ALA A 19 -12.93 2.62 -1.77
CA ALA A 19 -11.70 1.89 -2.03
C ALA A 19 -10.58 2.63 -1.31
N VAL A 20 -9.65 1.91 -0.66
CA VAL A 20 -8.47 2.56 -0.10
C VAL A 20 -7.64 3.14 -1.23
N ASP A 21 -7.24 4.40 -1.11
CA ASP A 21 -6.20 5.00 -1.95
C ASP A 21 -4.96 5.30 -1.12
N LEU A 22 -3.89 4.52 -1.33
CA LEU A 22 -2.60 4.76 -0.69
C LEU A 22 -1.79 5.86 -1.38
N SER A 23 -2.29 6.46 -2.47
CA SER A 23 -1.54 7.48 -3.21
C SER A 23 -1.25 8.70 -2.33
N GLY A 24 0.01 9.10 -2.23
CA GLY A 24 0.40 10.15 -1.30
C GLY A 24 1.85 10.09 -0.85
N ASP A 25 2.18 10.91 0.12
CA ASP A 25 3.52 10.94 0.72
C ASP A 25 3.51 10.11 2.00
N TRP A 26 4.42 9.14 2.08
CA TRP A 26 4.51 8.19 3.19
C TRP A 26 5.90 8.20 3.80
N LYS A 27 6.00 7.81 5.08
CA LYS A 27 7.29 7.59 5.75
C LYS A 27 7.48 6.11 6.03
N ILE A 28 8.68 5.61 5.78
CA ILE A 28 9.12 4.30 6.30
C ILE A 28 9.64 4.54 7.71
N ILE A 29 9.08 3.83 8.67
CA ILE A 29 9.47 3.90 10.08
C ILE A 29 10.11 2.57 10.47
N ASP A 30 11.28 2.64 11.09
CA ASP A 30 11.92 1.50 11.74
C ASP A 30 11.11 1.11 12.99
N ASP A 31 10.65 -0.14 13.07
CA ASP A 31 9.76 -0.61 14.13
C ASP A 31 10.46 -0.75 15.49
N LYS A 32 11.78 -0.95 15.50
CA LYS A 32 12.59 -1.10 16.71
C LYS A 32 12.97 0.25 17.33
N THR A 33 13.34 1.22 16.50
CA THR A 33 13.91 2.50 16.94
C THR A 33 12.96 3.68 16.78
N GLY A 34 11.90 3.55 15.97
CA GLY A 34 11.00 4.64 15.61
C GLY A 34 11.61 5.65 14.62
N ALA A 35 12.82 5.40 14.11
CA ALA A 35 13.49 6.30 13.18
C ALA A 35 12.78 6.32 11.83
N SER A 36 12.67 7.51 11.23
CA SER A 36 12.23 7.66 9.84
C SER A 36 13.37 7.25 8.92
N LEU A 37 13.20 6.19 8.13
CA LEU A 37 14.21 5.65 7.21
C LEU A 37 14.12 6.25 5.80
N ALA A 38 12.91 6.57 5.34
CA ALA A 38 12.71 7.23 4.05
C ALA A 38 11.35 7.94 3.99
N LYS A 39 11.24 8.92 3.09
CA LYS A 39 9.96 9.42 2.57
C LYS A 39 9.73 8.83 1.19
N LEU A 40 8.53 8.31 0.94
CA LEU A 40 8.11 7.77 -0.35
C LEU A 40 6.99 8.62 -0.95
N LYS A 41 6.97 8.75 -2.27
CA LYS A 41 5.77 9.07 -3.03
C LYS A 41 5.14 7.76 -3.49
N ILE A 42 3.98 7.43 -2.94
CA ILE A 42 3.18 6.28 -3.37
C ILE A 42 2.20 6.73 -4.46
N LYS A 43 2.06 5.90 -5.51
CA LYS A 43 1.10 6.08 -6.59
C LYS A 43 0.42 4.76 -6.91
N LYS A 44 -0.89 4.82 -7.19
CA LYS A 44 -1.61 3.73 -7.81
C LYS A 44 -1.29 3.64 -9.30
N MET A 45 -1.00 2.44 -9.76
CA MET A 45 -0.67 2.11 -11.14
C MET A 45 -1.95 1.77 -11.92
N SER A 46 -1.85 1.76 -13.25
CA SER A 46 -3.00 1.45 -14.13
C SER A 46 -3.54 0.03 -13.94
N ASP A 47 -2.71 -0.89 -13.46
CA ASP A 47 -3.09 -2.26 -13.14
C ASP A 47 -3.69 -2.42 -11.73
N GLY A 48 -3.83 -1.32 -10.97
CA GLY A 48 -4.37 -1.30 -9.61
C GLY A 48 -3.36 -1.59 -8.50
N SER A 49 -2.11 -1.92 -8.81
CA SER A 49 -1.05 -2.04 -7.81
C SER A 49 -0.54 -0.68 -7.34
N TYR A 50 0.22 -0.66 -6.25
CA TYR A 50 0.89 0.52 -5.74
C TYR A 50 2.41 0.43 -5.92
N GLU A 51 3.00 1.52 -6.42
CA GLU A 51 4.44 1.77 -6.40
C GLU A 51 4.78 2.89 -5.43
N GLY A 52 5.88 2.73 -4.69
CA GLY A 52 6.43 3.75 -3.79
C GLY A 52 7.86 4.09 -4.17
N ARG A 53 8.11 5.34 -4.58
CA ARG A 53 9.46 5.83 -4.93
C ARG A 53 9.99 6.78 -3.89
N ALA A 54 11.29 6.69 -3.60
CA ALA A 54 11.93 7.54 -2.60
C ALA A 54 11.91 9.02 -3.04
N ILE A 55 11.37 9.86 -2.17
CA ILE A 55 11.58 11.32 -2.21
C ILE A 55 12.90 11.65 -1.54
N GLU A 56 13.15 11.00 -0.39
CA GLU A 56 14.29 11.22 0.48
C GLU A 56 14.58 9.93 1.26
N VAL A 57 15.85 9.56 1.38
CA VAL A 57 16.29 8.43 2.22
C VAL A 57 17.11 8.99 3.36
N PHE A 58 16.73 8.67 4.60
CA PHE A 58 17.46 9.07 5.79
C PHE A 58 18.41 7.95 6.16
N ASN A 59 19.71 8.20 5.99
CA ASN A 59 20.72 7.23 6.36
C ASN A 59 21.49 7.66 7.61
N PRO A 60 21.39 6.92 8.73
CA PRO A 60 22.25 7.15 9.89
C PRO A 60 23.73 6.80 9.63
N GLN A 61 24.07 6.08 8.56
CA GLN A 61 25.43 5.65 8.21
C GLN A 61 26.20 6.61 7.27
N GLY A 62 25.67 7.81 6.97
CA GLY A 62 26.39 8.83 6.19
C GLY A 62 26.43 8.65 4.66
N ILE A 63 25.69 7.69 4.10
CA ILE A 63 25.51 7.57 2.62
C ILE A 63 24.70 8.76 2.10
N ASN A 64 25.09 9.26 0.94
CA ASN A 64 24.42 10.39 0.28
C ASN A 64 22.98 10.01 -0.11
N SER A 65 22.01 10.64 0.55
CA SER A 65 20.58 10.41 0.32
C SER A 65 20.13 10.71 -1.12
N ASN A 66 20.84 11.58 -1.84
CA ASN A 66 20.50 11.96 -3.21
C ASN A 66 20.69 10.81 -4.21
N GLU A 67 21.55 9.84 -3.92
CA GLU A 67 21.76 8.66 -4.78
C GLU A 67 20.47 7.85 -4.96
N PHE A 68 19.61 7.84 -3.93
CA PHE A 68 18.38 7.07 -3.92
C PHE A 68 17.15 7.89 -4.29
N LYS A 69 17.31 9.14 -4.75
CA LYS A 69 16.16 9.94 -5.19
C LYS A 69 15.45 9.23 -6.36
N ASN A 70 14.13 9.10 -6.26
CA ASN A 70 13.25 8.40 -7.20
C ASN A 70 13.48 6.87 -7.32
N PHE A 71 14.30 6.28 -6.43
CA PHE A 71 14.50 4.84 -6.36
C PHE A 71 13.19 4.11 -6.04
N LEU A 72 12.90 3.01 -6.72
CA LEU A 72 11.69 2.21 -6.51
C LEU A 72 11.87 1.32 -5.27
N ILE A 73 11.21 1.69 -4.18
CA ILE A 73 11.31 0.96 -2.91
C ILE A 73 10.16 -0.01 -2.74
N LEU A 74 8.93 0.38 -3.05
CA LEU A 74 7.74 -0.47 -2.95
C LEU A 74 7.17 -0.73 -4.34
N SER A 75 6.80 -1.96 -4.65
CA SER A 75 6.10 -2.31 -5.90
C SER A 75 5.13 -3.47 -5.69
N ASN A 76 4.25 -3.69 -6.66
CA ASN A 76 3.28 -4.79 -6.75
C ASN A 76 2.25 -4.90 -5.61
N LEU A 77 2.29 -4.04 -4.60
CA LEU A 77 1.37 -4.09 -3.46
C LEU A 77 -0.06 -3.85 -3.96
N ARG A 78 -0.97 -4.79 -3.73
CA ARG A 78 -2.37 -4.72 -4.18
C ARG A 78 -3.32 -4.89 -3.00
N GLU A 79 -4.44 -4.18 -3.01
CA GLU A 79 -5.49 -4.40 -2.02
C GLU A 79 -6.14 -5.78 -2.26
N ASP A 80 -6.40 -6.52 -1.19
CA ASP A 80 -7.15 -7.78 -1.22
C ASP A 80 -8.61 -7.47 -1.58
N PRO A 81 -9.12 -7.96 -2.73
CA PRO A 81 -10.48 -7.66 -3.19
C PRO A 81 -11.56 -8.20 -2.25
N LYS A 82 -11.22 -9.12 -1.34
CA LYS A 82 -12.14 -9.70 -0.36
C LYS A 82 -12.04 -9.04 1.00
N LYS A 83 -11.04 -8.19 1.23
CA LYS A 83 -10.70 -7.70 2.57
C LYS A 83 -10.13 -6.28 2.56
N TYR A 84 -11.03 -5.33 2.78
CA TYR A 84 -10.71 -3.90 2.89
C TYR A 84 -9.50 -3.61 3.78
N GLY A 85 -8.57 -2.81 3.29
CA GLY A 85 -7.38 -2.38 4.04
C GLY A 85 -6.33 -3.47 4.25
N TYR A 86 -6.49 -4.65 3.65
CA TYR A 86 -5.44 -5.66 3.58
C TYR A 86 -4.81 -5.64 2.20
N PHE A 87 -3.50 -5.88 2.14
CA PHE A 87 -2.73 -5.82 0.92
C PHE A 87 -1.83 -7.04 0.77
N THR A 88 -1.55 -7.46 -0.46
CA THR A 88 -0.75 -8.64 -0.80
C THR A 88 0.24 -8.34 -1.94
N ASP A 89 1.12 -9.32 -2.20
CA ASP A 89 2.01 -9.40 -3.37
C ASP A 89 3.06 -8.29 -3.47
N GLY A 90 3.23 -7.52 -2.40
CA GLY A 90 4.20 -6.44 -2.38
C GLY A 90 5.64 -6.94 -2.47
N LEU A 91 6.48 -6.09 -3.01
CA LEU A 91 7.93 -6.21 -3.01
C LEU A 91 8.51 -4.96 -2.37
N VAL A 92 9.44 -5.12 -1.43
CA VAL A 92 10.17 -4.00 -0.82
C VAL A 92 11.67 -4.16 -1.08
N VAL A 93 12.29 -3.16 -1.70
CA VAL A 93 13.73 -3.12 -1.94
C VAL A 93 14.36 -2.13 -0.97
N ASP A 94 15.31 -2.62 -0.16
CA ASP A 94 16.17 -1.79 0.67
C ASP A 94 17.49 -1.56 -0.08
N PRO A 95 17.72 -0.36 -0.66
CA PRO A 95 18.93 -0.11 -1.44
C PRO A 95 20.18 0.04 -0.58
N ILE A 96 20.04 0.37 0.71
CA ILE A 96 21.19 0.51 1.63
C ILE A 96 21.69 -0.87 2.04
N ARG A 97 20.76 -1.74 2.46
CA ARG A 97 21.09 -3.12 2.87
C ARG A 97 21.29 -4.07 1.69
N LYS A 98 20.90 -3.66 0.49
CA LYS A 98 20.90 -4.48 -0.74
C LYS A 98 20.07 -5.75 -0.58
N VAL A 99 18.94 -5.64 0.12
CA VAL A 99 18.01 -6.75 0.38
C VAL A 99 16.69 -6.48 -0.33
N THR A 100 16.09 -7.53 -0.88
CA THR A 100 14.71 -7.49 -1.40
C THR A 100 13.84 -8.40 -0.56
N TYR A 101 12.75 -7.85 -0.04
CA TYR A 101 11.71 -8.57 0.67
C TYR A 101 10.59 -8.91 -0.31
N LYS A 102 10.20 -10.18 -0.33
CA LYS A 102 9.16 -10.69 -1.23
C LYS A 102 7.91 -11.08 -0.45
N ASN A 103 6.79 -11.23 -1.16
CA ASN A 103 5.50 -11.62 -0.59
C ASN A 103 5.09 -10.71 0.58
N ILE A 104 5.32 -9.40 0.42
CA ILE A 104 4.96 -8.41 1.43
C ILE A 104 3.44 -8.30 1.50
N ASN A 105 2.91 -8.56 2.69
CA ASN A 105 1.53 -8.33 3.05
C ASN A 105 1.40 -7.06 3.87
N GLY A 106 0.34 -6.29 3.64
CA GLY A 106 0.05 -5.02 4.32
C GLY A 106 -1.25 -5.07 5.11
N LYS A 107 -1.28 -4.41 6.26
CA LYS A 107 -2.52 -4.12 6.99
C LYS A 107 -2.60 -2.64 7.33
N LEU A 108 -3.56 -1.95 6.75
CA LEU A 108 -3.88 -0.56 7.04
C LEU A 108 -4.66 -0.45 8.34
N ASN A 109 -4.37 0.58 9.14
CA ASN A 109 -5.16 0.90 10.32
C ASN A 109 -6.50 1.54 9.93
N SER A 110 -7.45 1.58 10.87
CA SER A 110 -8.79 2.15 10.63
C SER A 110 -8.81 3.65 10.34
N ARG A 111 -7.71 4.35 10.62
CA ARG A 111 -7.54 5.79 10.33
C ARG A 111 -6.85 6.06 9.00
N GLU A 112 -6.41 5.01 8.30
CA GLU A 112 -5.74 5.10 6.99
C GLU A 112 -4.43 5.88 7.00
N THR A 113 -3.78 5.99 8.16
CA THR A 113 -2.54 6.74 8.37
C THR A 113 -1.31 5.85 8.54
N MET A 114 -1.51 4.55 8.75
CA MET A 114 -0.43 3.61 9.00
C MET A 114 -0.74 2.28 8.36
N ILE A 115 0.19 1.80 7.53
CA ILE A 115 0.19 0.45 6.98
C ILE A 115 1.35 -0.33 7.60
N ILE A 116 1.06 -1.49 8.17
CA ILE A 116 2.08 -2.41 8.68
C ILE A 116 2.39 -3.40 7.57
N LEU A 117 3.61 -3.36 7.05
CA LEU A 117 4.12 -4.29 6.04
C LEU A 117 4.88 -5.45 6.71
N ARG A 118 4.63 -6.68 6.27
CA ARG A 118 5.34 -7.89 6.73
C ARG A 118 5.59 -8.80 5.54
N GLY A 119 6.79 -9.35 5.45
CA GLY A 119 7.12 -10.40 4.49
C GLY A 119 8.42 -11.06 4.86
N GLU A 120 8.91 -11.92 3.97
CA GLU A 120 10.10 -12.73 4.20
C GLU A 120 11.28 -12.15 3.41
N VAL A 121 12.48 -12.32 3.95
CA VAL A 121 13.72 -12.02 3.23
C VAL A 121 13.84 -13.05 2.11
N GLY A 122 13.94 -12.59 0.87
CA GLY A 122 14.08 -13.45 -0.31
C GLY A 122 15.52 -13.71 -0.71
#